data_AF-A0A016WL55-F1
#
_entry.id   AF-A0A016WL55-F1
#
_cell.length_a   1.000
_cell.length_b   1.000
_cell.length_c   1.000
_cell.angle_alpha   90.00
_cell.angle_beta   90.00
_cell.angle_gamma   90.00
#
_symmetry.space_group_name_H-M   'P 1'
#
loop_
_entity.id
_entity.type
_entity.pdbx_description
1 polymer ?
#
loop_
_entity_poly.entity_id
_entity_poly.type
_entity_poly.pdbx_seq_one_letter_code
_entity_poly.pdbx_strand_id
1 'polypeptide(L)'
;MADGLRKTFVNLHNNHRLNLVNNLVANGNSGQKLRSGSKMMLIKYDCDAEKRAFEYAKQCKDADSDSASRHNWAENRYTFPNKNLDPNTVATRASNRWWNEIASFTLDQTTNIFRANTPITHFVKMAWDTHESIGCAIYHCPSFINAVCHYGPAGQFGAGKQIYKPGPKCNRCGTVGATCFGGLCRR
;
A
#
# COMPACT_ATOMS: atom_id res chain seq x y z
N MET A 1 -4.66 8.15 -16.29
CA MET A 1 -3.44 7.33 -16.50
C MET A 1 -3.74 6.27 -17.57
N ALA A 2 -2.74 5.67 -18.23
CA ALA A 2 -2.97 4.55 -19.15
C ALA A 2 -3.36 3.27 -18.40
N ASP A 3 -4.23 2.42 -18.97
CA ASP A 3 -4.74 1.21 -18.31
C ASP A 3 -3.65 0.20 -17.93
N GLY A 4 -2.60 0.10 -18.73
CA GLY A 4 -1.45 -0.75 -18.41
C GLY A 4 -0.79 -0.37 -17.08
N LEU A 5 -0.64 0.92 -16.80
CA LEU A 5 -0.05 1.42 -15.56
C LEU A 5 -0.96 1.19 -14.35
N ARG A 6 -2.27 1.38 -14.52
CA ARG A 6 -3.27 1.06 -13.47
C ARG A 6 -3.14 -0.40 -13.04
N LYS A 7 -3.06 -1.31 -14.02
CA LYS A 7 -2.84 -2.74 -13.79
C LYS A 7 -1.50 -3.00 -13.09
N THR A 8 -0.42 -2.34 -13.49
CA THR A 8 0.89 -2.48 -12.83
C THR A 8 0.81 -2.18 -11.34
N PHE A 9 0.22 -1.05 -10.94
CA PHE A 9 0.07 -0.72 -9.51
C PHE A 9 -0.77 -1.76 -8.75
N VAL A 10 -1.95 -2.12 -9.26
CA VAL A 10 -2.84 -3.09 -8.60
C VAL A 10 -2.16 -4.45 -8.46
N ASN A 11 -1.54 -4.94 -9.52
CA ASN A 11 -0.90 -6.26 -9.54
C ASN A 11 0.26 -6.32 -8.55
N LEU A 12 1.12 -5.31 -8.52
CA LEU A 12 2.24 -5.27 -7.56
C LEU A 12 1.74 -5.25 -6.11
N HIS A 13 0.72 -4.44 -5.80
CA HIS A 13 0.16 -4.37 -4.46
C HIS A 13 -0.49 -5.70 -4.03
N ASN A 14 -1.27 -6.32 -4.91
CA ASN A 14 -1.91 -7.60 -4.61
C ASN A 14 -0.91 -8.75 -4.55
N ASN A 15 0.14 -8.77 -5.38
CA ASN A 15 1.21 -9.76 -5.30
C ASN A 15 1.96 -9.67 -3.98
N HIS A 16 2.28 -8.45 -3.54
CA HIS A 16 2.89 -8.21 -2.23
C HIS A 16 2.01 -8.68 -1.06
N ARG A 17 0.72 -8.32 -1.08
CA ARG A 17 -0.27 -8.80 -0.10
C ARG A 17 -0.41 -10.33 -0.11
N LEU A 18 -0.38 -10.93 -1.30
CA LEU A 18 -0.43 -12.39 -1.48
C LEU A 18 0.82 -13.07 -0.89
N ASN A 19 2.00 -12.51 -1.13
CA ASN A 19 3.26 -12.98 -0.53
C ASN A 19 3.21 -12.90 1.00
N LEU A 20 2.65 -11.83 1.56
CA LEU A 20 2.47 -11.68 3.01
C LEU A 20 1.55 -12.77 3.57
N VAL A 21 0.35 -12.96 3.01
CA VAL A 21 -0.58 -13.99 3.51
C VAL A 21 -0.09 -15.43 3.28
N ASN A 22 0.88 -15.64 2.40
CA ASN A 22 1.55 -16.93 2.20
C ASN A 22 2.82 -17.09 3.07
N ASN A 23 3.09 -16.18 4.01
CA ASN A 23 4.28 -16.18 4.89
C ASN A 23 5.62 -16.13 4.11
N LEU A 24 5.67 -15.44 2.96
CA LEU A 24 6.89 -15.34 2.15
C LEU A 24 7.75 -14.11 2.49
N VAL A 25 7.17 -13.12 3.15
CA VAL A 25 7.81 -11.84 3.48
C VAL A 25 8.60 -11.95 4.79
N ALA A 26 9.86 -11.53 4.79
CA ALA A 26 10.69 -11.48 6.00
C ALA A 26 10.18 -10.41 6.98
N ASN A 27 10.32 -10.66 8.28
CA ASN A 27 10.04 -9.71 9.33
C ASN A 27 11.32 -8.97 9.74
N GLY A 28 11.76 -8.02 8.92
CA GLY A 28 13.07 -7.39 9.09
C GLY A 28 14.20 -8.41 9.14
N ASN A 29 15.15 -8.18 10.04
CA ASN A 29 16.30 -9.06 10.27
C ASN A 29 16.05 -10.12 11.35
N SER A 30 14.79 -10.38 11.72
CA SER A 30 14.47 -11.27 12.86
C SER A 30 14.73 -12.76 12.58
N GLY A 31 15.13 -13.14 11.37
CA GLY A 31 15.22 -14.54 10.92
C GLY A 31 13.85 -15.23 10.77
N GLN A 32 12.74 -14.50 10.92
CA GLN A 32 11.38 -15.03 10.84
C GLN A 32 10.62 -14.38 9.67
N LYS A 33 9.52 -15.02 9.26
CA LYS A 33 8.57 -14.47 8.30
C LYS A 33 7.47 -13.70 9.02
N LEU A 34 6.86 -12.73 8.33
CA LEU A 34 5.61 -12.14 8.78
C LEU A 34 4.53 -13.22 8.85
N ARG A 35 3.70 -13.16 9.89
CA ARG A 35 2.52 -14.02 10.02
C ARG A 35 1.49 -13.65 8.97
N SER A 36 0.81 -14.65 8.45
CA SER A 36 -0.29 -14.49 7.52
C SER A 36 -1.40 -13.56 8.06
N GLY A 37 -2.01 -12.79 7.14
CA GLY A 37 -3.18 -11.96 7.41
C GLY A 37 -4.48 -12.72 7.16
N SER A 38 -5.29 -12.89 8.20
CA SER A 38 -6.49 -13.74 8.15
C SER A 38 -7.69 -13.16 7.37
N LYS A 39 -7.68 -11.84 7.12
CA LYS A 39 -8.75 -11.11 6.42
C LYS A 39 -8.24 -10.02 5.47
N MET A 40 -7.09 -10.29 4.82
CA MET A 40 -6.44 -9.35 3.92
C MET A 40 -7.28 -9.12 2.66
N MET A 41 -7.82 -7.91 2.47
CA MET A 41 -8.63 -7.58 1.29
C MET A 41 -7.80 -7.57 0.01
N LEU A 42 -8.41 -8.00 -1.10
CA LEU A 42 -7.90 -7.81 -2.45
C LEU A 42 -8.10 -6.33 -2.82
N ILE A 43 -7.05 -5.68 -3.32
CA ILE A 43 -7.12 -4.30 -3.79
C ILE A 43 -7.68 -4.25 -5.22
N LYS A 44 -8.64 -3.35 -5.45
CA LYS A 44 -9.23 -2.99 -6.73
C LYS A 44 -8.79 -1.57 -7.10
N TYR A 45 -8.80 -1.24 -8.40
CA TYR A 45 -8.49 0.12 -8.84
C TYR A 45 -9.70 1.03 -8.65
N ASP A 46 -9.45 2.27 -8.24
CA ASP A 46 -10.46 3.29 -8.00
C ASP A 46 -10.07 4.60 -8.72
N CYS A 47 -10.94 5.04 -9.63
CA CYS A 47 -10.72 6.22 -10.45
C CYS A 47 -10.81 7.53 -9.65
N ASP A 48 -11.61 7.59 -8.58
CA ASP A 48 -11.70 8.77 -7.73
C ASP A 48 -10.43 8.91 -6.90
N ALA A 49 -9.88 7.80 -6.40
CA ALA A 49 -8.57 7.78 -5.78
C ALA A 49 -7.45 8.22 -6.76
N GLU A 50 -7.49 7.77 -8.02
CA GLU A 50 -6.54 8.22 -9.07
C GLU A 50 -6.63 9.73 -9.27
N LYS A 51 -7.85 10.25 -9.43
CA LYS A 51 -8.10 11.67 -9.63
C LYS A 51 -7.49 12.49 -8.50
N ARG A 52 -7.70 12.09 -7.24
CA ARG A 52 -7.15 12.79 -6.07
C ARG A 52 -5.62 12.68 -5.98
N ALA A 53 -5.06 11.50 -6.25
CA ALA A 53 -3.62 11.31 -6.32
C ALA A 53 -2.99 12.21 -7.41
N PHE A 54 -3.65 12.38 -8.56
CA PHE A 54 -3.21 13.25 -9.64
C PHE A 54 -3.27 14.73 -9.27
N GLU A 55 -4.37 15.16 -8.66
CA GLU A 55 -4.54 16.53 -8.17
C GLU A 55 -3.45 16.91 -7.16
N TYR A 56 -2.95 15.95 -6.38
CA TYR A 56 -1.81 16.19 -5.50
C TYR A 56 -0.47 16.13 -6.24
N ALA A 57 -0.26 15.11 -7.07
CA ALA A 57 1.00 14.89 -7.78
C ALA A 57 1.40 16.11 -8.63
N LYS A 58 0.42 16.74 -9.30
CA LYS A 58 0.64 17.92 -10.15
C LYS A 58 1.07 19.19 -9.41
N GLN A 59 0.93 19.24 -8.08
CA GLN A 59 1.40 20.38 -7.28
C GLN A 59 2.92 20.42 -7.15
N CYS A 60 3.62 19.33 -7.52
CA CYS A 60 5.08 19.27 -7.54
C CYS A 60 5.74 19.67 -6.22
N LYS A 61 5.13 19.26 -5.10
CA LYS A 61 5.69 19.37 -3.75
C LYS A 61 6.42 18.09 -3.39
N ASP A 62 7.58 18.19 -2.75
CA ASP A 62 8.28 17.03 -2.18
C ASP A 62 7.94 16.83 -0.68
N ALA A 63 6.64 16.67 -0.39
CA ALA A 63 6.14 16.50 0.98
C ALA A 63 4.80 15.77 0.97
N ASP A 64 4.48 14.98 2.00
CA ASP A 64 3.15 14.36 2.14
C ASP A 64 2.02 15.40 2.10
N SER A 65 0.87 15.06 1.51
CA SER A 65 -0.32 15.93 1.58
C SER A 65 -0.85 16.03 3.01
N ASP A 66 -1.58 17.10 3.31
CA ASP A 66 -2.28 17.20 4.59
C ASP A 66 -3.34 16.09 4.68
N SER A 67 -3.40 15.37 5.80
CA SER A 67 -4.40 14.31 6.01
C SER A 67 -5.84 14.81 5.85
N ALA A 68 -6.15 16.04 6.26
CA ALA A 68 -7.47 16.65 6.09
C ALA A 68 -7.83 16.83 4.60
N SER A 69 -6.85 17.06 3.75
CA SER A 69 -7.05 17.23 2.29
C SER A 69 -7.24 15.89 1.55
N ARG A 70 -6.98 14.76 2.21
CA ARG A 70 -7.03 13.42 1.59
C ARG A 70 -8.42 12.78 1.60
N HIS A 71 -9.46 13.42 2.13
CA HIS A 71 -10.85 12.92 2.04
C HIS A 71 -11.01 11.41 2.39
N ASN A 72 -10.44 10.97 3.53
CA ASN A 72 -10.43 9.56 3.98
C ASN A 72 -9.63 8.57 3.09
N TRP A 73 -8.65 9.07 2.34
CA TRP A 73 -7.61 8.25 1.69
C TRP A 73 -6.31 8.29 2.50
N ALA A 74 -5.63 7.14 2.62
CA ALA A 74 -4.24 7.08 3.06
C ALA A 74 -3.31 7.30 1.86
N GLU A 75 -2.10 7.80 2.05
CA GLU A 75 -1.22 8.19 0.94
C GLU A 75 0.17 7.57 1.03
N ASN A 76 0.65 7.02 -0.09
CA ASN A 76 2.06 6.81 -0.36
C ASN A 76 2.54 7.77 -1.43
N ARG A 77 3.77 8.24 -1.28
CA ARG A 77 4.44 9.15 -2.21
C ARG A 77 5.85 8.65 -2.50
N TYR A 78 6.37 8.97 -3.67
CA TYR A 78 7.81 8.94 -3.91
C TYR A 78 8.20 9.90 -5.03
N THR A 79 9.34 10.59 -4.86
CA THR A 79 9.90 11.49 -5.86
C THR A 79 11.14 10.87 -6.51
N PHE A 80 11.21 10.92 -7.84
CA PHE A 80 12.36 10.44 -8.61
C PHE A 80 13.12 11.63 -9.21
N PRO A 81 14.36 11.92 -8.78
CA PRO A 81 15.15 13.00 -9.37
C PRO A 81 15.46 12.78 -10.86
N ASN A 82 15.63 11.53 -11.27
CA ASN A 82 15.78 11.19 -12.69
C ASN A 82 14.43 11.28 -13.41
N LYS A 83 14.27 12.32 -14.23
CA LYS A 83 13.04 12.59 -15.01
C LYS A 83 12.89 11.75 -16.28
N ASN A 84 13.89 10.97 -16.66
CA ASN A 84 13.89 10.17 -17.88
C ASN A 84 13.38 8.73 -17.67
N LEU A 85 12.85 8.43 -16.48
CA LEU A 85 12.28 7.12 -16.20
C LEU A 85 10.92 6.97 -16.90
N ASP A 86 10.70 5.82 -17.53
CA ASP A 86 9.40 5.49 -18.07
C ASP A 86 8.37 5.25 -16.93
N PRO A 87 7.08 5.50 -17.17
CA PRO A 87 6.05 5.36 -16.15
C PRO A 87 5.95 3.95 -15.52
N ASN A 88 6.23 2.86 -16.25
CA ASN A 88 6.15 1.51 -15.70
C ASN A 88 7.32 1.25 -14.72
N THR A 89 8.51 1.73 -15.05
CA THR A 89 9.66 1.71 -14.14
C THR A 89 9.37 2.51 -12.88
N VAL A 90 8.75 3.69 -13.00
CA VAL A 90 8.34 4.53 -11.86
C VAL A 90 7.34 3.77 -10.97
N ALA A 91 6.28 3.21 -11.55
CA ALA A 91 5.27 2.44 -10.81
C ALA A 91 5.86 1.24 -10.08
N THR A 92 6.74 0.49 -10.75
CA THR A 92 7.40 -0.69 -10.20
C THR A 92 8.36 -0.34 -9.07
N ARG A 93 9.22 0.65 -9.27
CA ARG A 93 10.19 1.09 -8.27
C ARG A 93 9.51 1.68 -7.04
N ALA A 94 8.49 2.52 -7.22
CA ALA A 94 7.74 3.12 -6.11
C ALA A 94 7.09 2.03 -5.25
N SER A 95 6.32 1.13 -5.87
CA SER A 95 5.61 0.05 -5.17
C SER A 95 6.57 -0.88 -4.41
N ASN A 96 7.68 -1.27 -5.04
CA ASN A 96 8.67 -2.14 -4.40
C ASN A 96 9.43 -1.43 -3.28
N ARG A 97 9.75 -0.15 -3.45
CA ARG A 97 10.43 0.63 -2.41
C ARG A 97 9.56 0.79 -1.16
N TRP A 98 8.29 1.15 -1.35
CA TRP A 98 7.33 1.25 -0.25
C TRP A 98 7.17 -0.07 0.50
N TRP A 99 7.07 -1.18 -0.23
CA TRP A 99 6.96 -2.50 0.40
C TRP A 99 8.24 -2.90 1.16
N ASN A 100 9.41 -2.60 0.58
CA ASN A 100 10.71 -3.03 1.13
C ASN A 100 11.11 -2.32 2.43
N GLU A 101 10.36 -1.34 2.92
CA GLU A 101 10.61 -0.76 4.24
C GLU A 101 10.60 -1.82 5.36
N ILE A 102 9.79 -2.88 5.21
CA ILE A 102 9.75 -3.97 6.19
C ILE A 102 11.05 -4.78 6.25
N ALA A 103 11.90 -4.71 5.22
CA ALA A 103 13.15 -5.49 5.20
C ALA A 103 14.14 -5.06 6.28
N SER A 104 14.06 -3.82 6.78
CA SER A 104 14.93 -3.29 7.84
C SER A 104 14.21 -3.05 9.17
N PHE A 105 12.94 -3.46 9.29
CA PHE A 105 12.12 -3.23 10.48
C PHE A 105 11.44 -4.50 10.96
N THR A 106 11.58 -4.82 12.25
CA THR A 106 10.94 -5.99 12.85
C THR A 106 9.63 -5.60 13.51
N LEU A 107 8.51 -6.11 13.00
CA LEU A 107 7.18 -5.98 13.60
C LEU A 107 6.99 -7.02 14.72
N ASP A 108 6.37 -6.59 15.82
CA ASP A 108 5.81 -7.50 16.81
C ASP A 108 4.68 -8.32 16.16
N GLN A 109 4.90 -9.61 15.97
CA GLN A 109 3.97 -10.52 15.30
C GLN A 109 2.80 -10.97 16.18
N THR A 110 2.85 -10.70 17.49
CA THR A 110 1.75 -10.98 18.42
C THR A 110 0.69 -9.90 18.31
N THR A 111 1.10 -8.64 18.39
CA THR A 111 0.19 -7.49 18.36
C THR A 111 -0.04 -6.95 16.95
N ASN A 112 0.99 -6.95 16.10
CA ASN A 112 1.00 -6.39 14.74
C ASN A 112 0.45 -4.96 14.68
N ILE A 113 0.78 -4.14 15.69
CA ILE A 113 0.30 -2.76 15.83
C ILE A 113 1.19 -1.81 15.05
N PHE A 114 0.59 -0.94 14.24
CA PHE A 114 1.29 0.18 13.63
C PHE A 114 1.62 1.23 14.70
N ARG A 115 2.90 1.54 14.87
CA ARG A 115 3.36 2.63 15.73
C ARG A 115 3.72 3.85 14.88
N ALA A 116 3.31 5.03 15.34
CA ALA A 116 3.71 6.29 14.73
C ALA A 116 5.25 6.43 14.73
N ASN A 117 5.78 7.25 13.82
CA ASN A 117 7.22 7.53 13.70
C ASN A 117 8.09 6.30 13.43
N THR A 118 7.52 5.26 12.81
CA THR A 118 8.29 4.10 12.33
C THR A 118 8.69 4.30 10.87
N PRO A 119 9.81 3.73 10.41
CA PRO A 119 10.27 3.88 9.02
C PRO A 119 9.48 3.03 8.00
N ILE A 120 8.36 2.41 8.43
CA ILE A 120 7.56 1.48 7.62
C ILE A 120 6.20 2.05 7.21
N THR A 121 6.03 3.38 7.26
CA THR A 121 4.70 3.98 7.04
C THR A 121 4.12 3.69 5.65
N HIS A 122 4.97 3.48 4.62
CA HIS A 122 4.49 3.15 3.29
C HIS A 122 4.13 1.67 3.17
N PHE A 123 4.95 0.79 3.73
CA PHE A 123 4.64 -0.64 3.84
C PHE A 123 3.30 -0.85 4.54
N VAL A 124 3.07 -0.16 5.66
CA VAL A 124 1.83 -0.30 6.46
C VAL A 124 0.59 0.01 5.62
N LYS A 125 0.59 1.04 4.78
CA LYS A 125 -0.57 1.38 3.93
C LYS A 125 -0.81 0.34 2.84
N MET A 126 0.25 -0.27 2.31
CA MET A 126 0.13 -1.38 1.36
C MET A 126 -0.36 -2.68 2.03
N ALA A 127 0.07 -2.94 3.26
CA ALA A 127 -0.25 -4.15 4.03
C ALA A 127 -1.52 -4.02 4.89
N TRP A 128 -2.19 -2.86 4.88
CA TRP A 128 -3.37 -2.62 5.69
C TRP A 128 -4.52 -3.54 5.29
N ASP A 129 -5.02 -4.40 6.18
CA ASP A 129 -5.91 -5.49 5.76
C ASP A 129 -7.26 -5.02 5.24
N THR A 130 -7.75 -3.88 5.71
CA THR A 130 -9.02 -3.30 5.28
C THR A 130 -8.94 -2.46 4.01
N HIS A 131 -7.73 -2.04 3.59
CA HIS A 131 -7.60 -1.34 2.30
C HIS A 131 -7.96 -2.30 1.16
N GLU A 132 -8.94 -1.90 0.35
CA GLU A 132 -9.46 -2.66 -0.78
C GLU A 132 -9.51 -1.84 -2.08
N SER A 133 -9.18 -0.55 -2.02
CA SER A 133 -9.13 0.35 -3.18
C SER A 133 -7.78 1.06 -3.26
N ILE A 134 -7.29 1.24 -4.48
CA ILE A 134 -6.10 2.05 -4.79
C ILE A 134 -6.34 2.91 -6.02
N GLY A 135 -5.82 4.12 -6.01
CA GLY A 135 -5.68 4.95 -7.20
C GLY A 135 -4.34 5.69 -7.16
N CYS A 136 -3.65 5.73 -8.29
CA CYS A 136 -2.27 6.23 -8.33
C CYS A 136 -2.06 7.19 -9.50
N ALA A 137 -1.17 8.15 -9.31
CA ALA A 137 -0.75 9.12 -10.30
C ALA A 137 0.77 9.17 -10.42
N ILE A 138 1.24 9.42 -11.63
CA ILE A 138 2.63 9.73 -11.94
C ILE A 138 2.60 11.06 -12.70
N TYR A 139 3.30 12.06 -12.18
CA TYR A 139 3.36 13.39 -12.79
C TYR A 139 4.81 13.83 -12.97
N HIS A 140 5.15 14.33 -14.16
CA HIS A 140 6.49 14.84 -14.46
C HIS A 140 6.58 16.32 -14.06
N CYS A 141 7.23 16.59 -12.93
CA CYS A 141 7.51 17.94 -12.45
C CYS A 141 8.77 18.53 -13.11
N PRO A 142 9.01 19.85 -12.98
CA PRO A 142 10.20 20.49 -13.55
C PRO A 142 11.53 19.87 -13.11
N SER A 143 11.62 19.36 -11.87
CA SER A 143 12.87 18.84 -11.28
C SER A 143 12.85 17.35 -10.90
N PHE A 144 11.68 16.70 -10.87
CA PHE A 144 11.54 15.28 -10.49
C PHE A 144 10.27 14.66 -11.08
N ILE A 145 10.10 13.34 -10.99
CA ILE A 145 8.81 12.67 -11.21
C ILE A 145 8.15 12.44 -9.85
N ASN A 146 6.89 12.83 -9.71
CA ASN A 146 6.10 12.65 -8.49
C ASN A 146 5.14 11.47 -8.66
N ALA A 147 5.38 10.38 -7.92
CA ALA A 147 4.48 9.22 -7.86
C ALA A 147 3.67 9.26 -6.56
N VAL A 148 2.35 9.23 -6.66
CA VAL A 148 1.43 9.28 -5.52
C VAL A 148 0.41 8.16 -5.65
N CYS A 149 0.14 7.42 -4.58
CA CYS A 149 -0.94 6.45 -4.50
C CYS A 149 -1.81 6.73 -3.28
N HIS A 150 -3.12 6.71 -3.48
CA HIS A 150 -4.13 6.82 -2.45
C HIS A 150 -4.78 5.45 -2.20
N TYR A 151 -5.00 5.11 -0.93
CA TYR A 151 -5.55 3.83 -0.46
C TYR A 151 -6.78 4.04 0.39
N GLY A 152 -7.77 3.16 0.23
CA GLY A 152 -9.01 3.26 0.96
C GLY A 152 -9.65 1.91 1.25
N PRO A 153 -10.60 1.87 2.20
CA PRO A 153 -11.01 2.99 3.07
C PRO A 153 -9.98 3.30 4.17
N ALA A 154 -9.68 4.57 4.44
CA ALA A 154 -8.73 4.95 5.50
C ALA A 154 -9.39 5.24 6.86
N GLY A 155 -10.71 5.05 7.01
CA GLY A 155 -11.42 5.37 8.26
C GLY A 155 -10.95 4.59 9.50
N GLN A 156 -10.31 3.43 9.30
CA GLN A 156 -9.70 2.65 10.38
C GLN A 156 -8.17 2.70 10.36
N PHE A 157 -7.57 3.37 9.37
CA PHE A 157 -6.13 3.49 9.25
C PHE A 157 -5.59 4.49 10.28
N GLY A 158 -4.59 4.08 11.05
CA GLY A 158 -3.96 4.97 12.02
C GLY A 158 -3.01 4.26 12.98
N ALA A 159 -2.16 5.05 13.64
CA ALA A 159 -1.27 4.54 14.69
C ALA A 159 -2.08 3.96 15.86
N GLY A 160 -1.53 2.94 16.52
CA GLY A 160 -2.18 2.22 17.62
C GLY A 160 -3.19 1.15 17.15
N LYS A 161 -3.44 1.02 15.84
CA LYS A 161 -4.30 -0.01 15.26
C LYS A 161 -3.48 -1.15 14.63
N GLN A 162 -4.08 -2.33 14.49
CA GLN A 162 -3.43 -3.47 13.85
C GLN A 162 -3.28 -3.23 12.35
N ILE A 163 -2.09 -3.49 11.78
CA ILE A 163 -1.84 -3.37 10.34
C ILE A 163 -2.73 -4.37 9.59
N TYR A 164 -2.69 -5.62 10.06
CA TYR A 164 -3.58 -6.69 9.64
C TYR A 164 -3.84 -7.63 10.81
N LYS A 165 -4.94 -8.39 10.79
CA LYS A 165 -5.20 -9.39 11.82
C LYS A 165 -4.41 -10.68 11.56
N PRO A 166 -3.41 -11.05 12.40
CA PRO A 166 -2.65 -12.28 12.19
C PRO A 166 -3.53 -13.53 12.30
N GLY A 167 -3.27 -14.51 11.45
CA GLY A 167 -3.96 -15.82 11.45
C GLY A 167 -3.97 -16.47 10.07
N PRO A 168 -4.49 -17.70 9.95
CA PRO A 168 -4.52 -18.41 8.67
C PRO A 168 -5.23 -17.59 7.58
N LYS A 169 -4.62 -17.54 6.39
CA LYS A 169 -5.16 -16.77 5.26
C LYS A 169 -6.61 -17.12 5.00
N CYS A 170 -7.40 -16.12 4.66
CA CYS A 170 -8.84 -16.21 4.39
C CYS A 170 -9.76 -16.67 5.55
N ASN A 171 -9.24 -17.15 6.68
CA ASN A 171 -10.06 -17.73 7.75
C ASN A 171 -11.04 -16.72 8.38
N ARG A 172 -10.85 -15.41 8.14
CA ARG A 172 -11.73 -14.34 8.61
C ARG A 172 -12.30 -13.47 7.48
N CYS A 173 -12.29 -13.92 6.23
CA CYS A 173 -12.98 -13.17 5.16
C CYS A 173 -14.49 -13.04 5.45
N GLY A 174 -15.12 -14.11 5.95
CA GLY A 174 -16.54 -14.10 6.29
C GLY A 174 -16.92 -13.05 7.35
N THR A 175 -16.01 -12.73 8.27
CA THR A 175 -16.28 -11.73 9.33
C THR A 175 -16.33 -10.29 8.80
N VAL A 176 -15.93 -10.05 7.55
CA VAL A 176 -15.98 -8.74 6.88
C VAL A 176 -16.89 -8.74 5.66
N GLY A 177 -17.76 -9.75 5.54
CA GLY A 177 -18.70 -9.90 4.42
C GLY A 177 -18.02 -10.19 3.09
N ALA A 178 -16.86 -10.87 3.10
CA ALA A 178 -16.08 -11.19 1.92
C ALA A 178 -15.84 -12.70 1.77
N THR A 179 -15.48 -13.13 0.56
CA THR A 179 -15.11 -14.52 0.25
C THR A 179 -13.61 -14.64 -0.03
N CYS A 180 -13.04 -15.83 0.13
CA CYS A 180 -11.65 -16.07 -0.24
C CYS A 180 -11.52 -16.18 -1.76
N PHE A 181 -10.66 -15.36 -2.37
CA PHE A 181 -10.35 -15.39 -3.79
C PHE A 181 -8.82 -15.33 -3.97
N GLY A 182 -8.23 -16.43 -4.43
CA GLY A 182 -6.79 -16.49 -4.67
C GLY A 182 -5.92 -16.24 -3.44
N GLY A 183 -6.44 -16.48 -2.23
CA GLY A 183 -5.74 -16.26 -0.95
C GLY A 183 -5.98 -14.88 -0.30
N LEU A 184 -6.69 -13.97 -0.97
CA LEU A 184 -7.11 -12.67 -0.45
C LEU A 184 -8.64 -12.61 -0.32
N CYS A 185 -9.16 -11.71 0.51
CA CYS A 185 -10.60 -11.54 0.67
C CYS A 185 -11.17 -10.61 -0.41
N ARG A 186 -12.30 -10.98 -1.00
CA ARG A 186 -12.98 -10.19 -2.02
C ARG A 186 -14.47 -10.10 -1.72
N ARG A 187 -14.98 -8.87 -1.73
CA ARG A 187 -16.42 -8.57 -1.85
C ARG A 187 -16.83 -8.64 -3.31
#